data_AF-A0A3D5VIZ4-F1
#
_entry.id   AF-A0A3D5VIZ4-F1
#
_cell.length_a   1.000
_cell.length_b   1.000
_cell.length_c   1.000
_cell.angle_alpha   90.00
_cell.angle_beta   90.00
_cell.angle_gamma   90.00
#
_symmetry.space_group_name_H-M   'P 1'
#
loop_
_entity.id
_entity.type
_entity.pdbx_description
1 polymer ?
#
loop_
_entity_poly.entity_id
_entity_poly.type
_entity_poly.pdbx_seq_one_letter_code
_entity_poly.pdbx_strand_id
1 'polypeptide(L)'
;GLIGCALGLPADSFDLLSGMDITVGLEEDGEMIETYSRIIKRDPRTPDRRTLLIRQKLLQPVYRLYVLAEPRLAELVAARLADPVYPLALGESDDLIEVDQISAIDAETELVQQVDSLLPTDLGIEPVSEFTTAYLPIAFKRGKRDWTGVEYRSYYVGEKVALSQQVAAFKAGDKRVVF
;
A
#
# COMPACT_ATOMS: atom_id res chain seq x y z
N GLY A 1 4.34 -1.19 6.74
CA GLY A 1 5.66 -1.74 6.39
C GLY A 1 6.59 -0.63 5.97
N LEU A 2 6.45 -0.16 4.73
CA LEU A 2 7.28 0.91 4.13
C LEU A 2 7.53 2.12 5.05
N ILE A 3 6.47 2.76 5.54
CA ILE A 3 6.57 3.92 6.45
C ILE A 3 7.34 3.56 7.74
N GLY A 4 7.14 2.35 8.27
CA GLY A 4 7.88 1.87 9.43
C GLY A 4 9.38 1.73 9.15
N CYS A 5 9.77 1.26 7.96
CA CYS A 5 11.17 1.22 7.54
C CYS A 5 11.76 2.63 7.43
N ALA A 6 11.04 3.56 6.81
CA ALA A 6 11.45 4.96 6.69
C ALA A 6 11.69 5.61 8.07
N LEU A 7 10.76 5.37 9.01
CA LEU A 7 10.81 5.86 10.38
C LEU A 7 11.82 5.12 11.29
N GLY A 8 12.37 3.99 10.84
CA GLY A 8 13.29 3.18 11.64
C GLY A 8 12.62 2.37 12.76
N LEU A 9 11.33 2.06 12.63
CA LEU A 9 10.57 1.37 13.67
C LEU A 9 10.96 -0.12 13.79
N PRO A 10 10.89 -0.68 15.01
CA PRO A 10 10.97 -2.13 15.21
C PRO A 10 9.86 -2.88 14.44
N ALA A 11 10.14 -4.11 14.03
CA ALA A 11 9.21 -4.95 13.27
C ALA A 11 7.91 -5.32 14.04
N ASP A 12 7.87 -5.09 15.35
CA ASP A 12 6.74 -5.32 16.25
C ASP A 12 6.05 -4.04 16.74
N SER A 13 6.40 -2.88 16.18
CA SER A 13 5.71 -1.62 16.46
C SER A 13 4.43 -1.49 15.62
N PHE A 14 3.31 -1.17 16.29
CA PHE A 14 2.01 -0.88 15.68
C PHE A 14 1.47 0.50 16.06
N ASP A 15 2.24 1.28 16.81
CA ASP A 15 1.73 2.43 17.56
C ASP A 15 1.27 3.59 16.67
N LEU A 16 1.80 3.69 15.45
CA LEU A 16 1.47 4.76 14.51
C LEU A 16 0.34 4.42 13.53
N LEU A 17 -0.05 3.14 13.42
CA LEU A 17 -1.06 2.72 12.44
C LEU A 17 -2.44 3.33 12.72
N SER A 18 -2.80 3.54 14.00
CA SER A 18 -4.08 4.16 14.35
C SER A 18 -4.12 5.67 14.13
N GLY A 19 -2.99 6.31 13.85
CA GLY A 19 -2.89 7.76 13.64
C GLY A 19 -2.89 8.17 12.17
N MET A 20 -3.03 7.21 11.25
CA MET A 20 -2.93 7.44 9.81
C MET A 20 -3.95 6.61 9.05
N ASP A 21 -4.63 7.24 8.10
CA ASP A 21 -5.32 6.54 7.03
C ASP A 21 -4.43 6.50 5.79
N ILE A 22 -4.37 5.35 5.13
CA ILE A 22 -3.48 5.11 3.99
C ILE A 22 -4.30 4.59 2.83
N THR A 23 -4.09 5.17 1.66
CA THR A 23 -4.64 4.69 0.40
C THR A 23 -3.60 4.84 -0.71
N VAL A 24 -3.85 4.22 -1.85
CA VAL A 24 -2.91 4.13 -2.96
C VAL A 24 -3.60 4.55 -4.25
N GLY A 25 -2.91 5.33 -5.08
CA GLY A 25 -3.24 5.54 -6.48
C GLY A 25 -2.34 4.70 -7.37
N LEU A 26 -2.91 4.14 -8.42
CA LEU A 26 -2.19 3.40 -9.45
C LEU A 26 -1.89 4.34 -10.61
N GLU A 27 -0.63 4.59 -10.90
CA GLU A 27 -0.24 5.42 -12.04
C GLU A 27 0.20 4.54 -13.23
N GLU A 28 0.87 3.40 -12.96
CA GLU A 28 1.23 2.41 -13.97
C GLU A 28 1.10 0.98 -13.39
N ASP A 29 0.41 0.08 -14.11
CA ASP A 29 0.12 -1.31 -13.68
C ASP A 29 1.37 -2.18 -13.46
N GLY A 30 2.43 -1.95 -14.23
CA GLY A 30 3.60 -2.83 -14.30
C GLY A 30 3.33 -4.16 -15.04
N GLU A 31 4.38 -4.94 -15.28
CA GLU A 31 4.28 -6.24 -15.95
C GLU A 31 4.30 -7.39 -14.93
N MET A 32 3.32 -8.30 -15.01
CA MET A 32 3.29 -9.49 -14.16
C MET A 32 4.32 -10.52 -14.63
N ILE A 33 5.25 -10.89 -13.75
CA ILE A 33 6.24 -11.93 -13.98
C ILE A 33 6.15 -13.03 -12.92
N GLU A 34 6.55 -14.24 -13.28
CA GLU A 34 6.70 -15.34 -12.34
C GLU A 34 8.20 -15.64 -12.12
N THR A 35 8.59 -15.71 -10.86
CA THR A 35 9.96 -16.04 -10.45
C THR A 35 10.01 -17.42 -9.84
N TYR A 36 11.06 -18.16 -10.18
CA TYR A 36 11.34 -19.47 -9.63
C TYR A 36 12.57 -19.41 -8.72
N SER A 37 12.34 -19.59 -7.42
CA SER A 37 13.38 -19.59 -6.39
C SER A 37 13.61 -20.98 -5.83
N ARG A 38 14.88 -21.36 -5.72
CA ARG A 38 15.29 -22.60 -5.04
C ARG A 38 16.03 -22.26 -3.76
N ILE A 39 15.37 -22.49 -2.63
CA ILE A 39 15.95 -22.30 -1.30
C ILE A 39 16.61 -23.61 -0.87
N ILE A 40 17.91 -23.55 -0.59
CA ILE A 40 18.67 -24.69 -0.06
C ILE A 40 18.94 -24.40 1.41
N LYS A 41 18.24 -25.09 2.31
CA LYS A 41 18.43 -24.99 3.75
C LYS A 41 18.68 -26.37 4.32
N ARG A 42 19.62 -26.45 5.26
CA ARG A 42 19.89 -27.69 5.99
C ARG A 42 18.83 -27.83 7.08
N ASP A 43 17.84 -28.70 6.85
CA ASP A 43 16.93 -29.14 7.91
C ASP A 43 17.47 -30.44 8.52
N PRO A 44 17.76 -30.49 9.84
CA PRO A 44 18.17 -31.71 10.52
C PRO A 44 17.08 -32.80 10.52
N ARG A 45 15.81 -32.44 10.29
CA ARG A 45 14.64 -33.32 10.43
C ARG A 45 14.22 -33.98 9.12
N THR A 46 14.65 -33.46 7.98
CA THR A 46 14.28 -33.95 6.65
C THR A 46 15.51 -34.16 5.77
N PRO A 47 15.62 -35.31 5.07
CA PRO A 47 16.73 -35.56 4.15
C PRO A 47 16.64 -34.69 2.88
N ASP A 48 15.45 -34.21 2.54
CA ASP A 48 15.26 -33.25 1.44
C ASP A 48 15.68 -31.84 1.89
N ARG A 49 16.68 -31.30 1.19
CA ARG A 49 17.36 -30.03 1.53
C ARG A 49 16.84 -28.86 0.71
N ARG A 50 15.74 -29.05 -0.02
CA ARG A 50 15.29 -28.14 -1.07
C ARG A 50 13.85 -27.71 -0.82
N THR A 51 13.64 -26.41 -0.81
CA THR A 51 12.30 -25.83 -0.91
C THR A 51 12.23 -25.05 -2.21
N LEU A 52 11.28 -25.44 -3.06
CA LEU A 52 10.96 -24.70 -4.28
C LEU A 52 9.90 -23.67 -3.95
N LEU A 53 10.10 -22.45 -4.42
CA LEU A 53 9.18 -21.35 -4.21
C LEU A 53 8.97 -20.63 -5.53
N ILE A 54 7.71 -20.62 -5.97
CA ILE A 54 7.25 -19.86 -7.12
C ILE A 54 6.58 -18.60 -6.57
N ARG A 55 6.91 -17.43 -7.13
CA ARG A 55 6.31 -16.16 -6.72
C ARG A 55 5.92 -15.34 -7.93
N GLN A 56 4.82 -14.62 -7.83
CA GLN A 56 4.41 -13.60 -8.77
C GLN A 56 4.94 -12.24 -8.31
N LYS A 57 5.50 -11.46 -9.25
CA LYS A 57 6.01 -10.10 -9.01
C LYS A 57 5.49 -9.16 -10.09
N LEU A 58 5.37 -7.89 -9.75
CA LEU A 58 5.11 -6.81 -10.71
C LEU A 58 6.43 -6.11 -11.04
N LEU A 59 6.77 -6.04 -12.32
CA LEU A 59 7.94 -5.35 -12.82
C LEU A 59 7.57 -3.90 -13.15
N GLN A 60 8.29 -2.96 -12.51
CA GLN A 60 8.16 -1.51 -12.73
C GLN A 60 6.74 -0.92 -12.59
N PRO A 61 5.92 -1.31 -11.59
CA PRO A 61 4.69 -0.56 -11.33
C PRO A 61 5.01 0.81 -10.73
N VAL A 62 4.16 1.80 -11.01
CA VAL A 62 4.26 3.15 -10.43
C VAL A 62 3.02 3.42 -9.58
N TYR A 63 3.25 3.75 -8.32
CA TYR A 63 2.19 4.05 -7.35
C TYR A 63 2.35 5.45 -6.79
N ARG A 64 1.22 6.05 -6.42
CA ARG A 64 1.17 7.23 -5.58
C ARG A 64 0.60 6.86 -4.22
N LEU A 65 1.39 7.03 -3.16
CA LEU A 65 0.95 6.74 -1.80
C LEU A 65 0.35 7.99 -1.17
N TYR A 66 -0.85 7.87 -0.62
CA TYR A 66 -1.50 8.95 0.11
C TYR A 66 -1.63 8.58 1.58
N VAL A 67 -1.26 9.51 2.46
CA VAL A 67 -1.32 9.34 3.91
C VAL A 67 -2.06 10.53 4.49
N LEU A 68 -3.19 10.27 5.14
CA LEU A 68 -3.93 11.26 5.91
C LEU A 68 -3.59 11.08 7.38
N ALA A 69 -3.06 12.12 8.02
CA ALA A 69 -2.60 12.08 9.40
C ALA A 69 -2.66 13.47 10.03
N GLU A 70 -2.49 13.54 11.35
CA GLU A 70 -2.25 14.81 12.04
C GLU A 70 -0.99 15.52 11.49
N PRO A 71 -0.95 16.87 11.43
CA PRO A 71 0.10 17.60 10.72
C PRO A 71 1.52 17.20 11.12
N ARG A 72 1.78 17.04 12.41
CA ARG A 72 3.10 16.66 12.93
C ARG A 72 3.53 15.27 12.46
N LEU A 73 2.60 14.32 12.39
CA LEU A 73 2.89 12.97 11.93
C LEU A 73 3.09 12.94 10.41
N ALA A 74 2.27 13.67 9.66
CA ALA A 74 2.40 13.81 8.22
C ALA A 74 3.77 14.38 7.82
N GLU A 75 4.20 15.48 8.47
CA GLU A 75 5.51 16.09 8.25
C GLU A 75 6.67 15.13 8.59
N LEU A 76 6.55 14.38 9.69
CA LEU A 76 7.55 13.39 10.09
C LEU A 76 7.68 12.27 9.06
N VAL A 77 6.55 11.74 8.57
CA VAL A 77 6.52 10.69 7.55
C VAL A 77 7.12 11.21 6.25
N ALA A 78 6.74 12.41 5.80
CA ALA A 78 7.29 13.03 4.60
C ALA A 78 8.81 13.20 4.68
N ALA A 79 9.33 13.76 5.78
CA ALA A 79 10.76 13.93 5.98
C ALA A 79 11.53 12.59 5.96
N ARG A 80 10.94 11.54 6.53
CA ARG A 80 11.58 10.21 6.60
C ARG A 80 11.44 9.39 5.34
N LEU A 81 10.44 9.63 4.51
CA LEU A 81 10.41 9.05 3.17
C LEU A 81 11.48 9.66 2.26
N ALA A 82 11.86 10.93 2.50
CA ALA A 82 12.94 11.60 1.78
C ALA A 82 14.34 11.13 2.21
N ASP A 83 14.51 10.84 3.50
CA ASP A 83 15.76 10.31 4.08
C ASP A 83 15.47 9.13 5.02
N PRO A 84 15.28 7.92 4.45
CA PRO A 84 14.81 6.76 5.20
C PRO A 84 15.93 6.12 6.02
N VAL A 85 15.58 5.66 7.23
CA VAL A 85 16.52 4.96 8.13
C VAL A 85 16.97 3.61 7.54
N TYR A 86 16.05 2.90 6.88
CA TYR A 86 16.32 1.63 6.22
C TYR A 86 15.96 1.70 4.73
N PRO A 87 16.58 0.87 3.88
CA PRO A 87 16.19 0.76 2.47
C PRO A 87 14.69 0.51 2.31
N LEU A 88 14.08 1.25 1.39
CA LEU A 88 12.65 1.18 1.11
C LEU A 88 12.38 0.09 0.07
N ALA A 89 11.33 -0.69 0.31
CA ALA A 89 10.91 -1.77 -0.56
C ALA A 89 9.38 -2.00 -0.47
N LEU A 90 8.80 -2.57 -1.53
CA LEU A 90 7.39 -2.95 -1.57
C LEU A 90 7.25 -4.48 -1.54
N GLY A 91 6.96 -5.01 -0.35
CA GLY A 91 6.80 -6.45 -0.15
C GLY A 91 8.09 -7.11 0.31
N GLU A 92 8.93 -7.53 -0.65
CA GLU A 92 10.19 -8.24 -0.35
C GLU A 92 11.39 -7.28 -0.35
N SER A 93 12.44 -7.63 0.40
CA SER A 93 13.66 -6.79 0.54
C SER A 93 14.47 -6.60 -0.74
N ASP A 94 14.23 -7.43 -1.76
CA ASP A 94 14.82 -7.32 -3.09
C ASP A 94 13.97 -6.47 -4.06
N ASP A 95 12.75 -6.09 -3.67
CA ASP A 95 11.86 -5.20 -4.43
C ASP A 95 12.06 -3.74 -3.97
N LEU A 96 13.29 -3.25 -4.14
CA LEU A 96 13.69 -1.90 -3.77
C LEU A 96 12.89 -0.86 -4.55
N ILE A 97 12.56 0.25 -3.88
CA ILE A 97 11.86 1.36 -4.52
C ILE A 97 12.66 2.66 -4.44
N GLU A 98 12.37 3.53 -5.39
CA GLU A 98 12.76 4.94 -5.38
C GLU A 98 11.54 5.79 -5.04
N VAL A 99 11.74 6.82 -4.22
CA VAL A 99 10.71 7.82 -3.92
C VAL A 99 11.07 9.09 -4.66
N ASP A 100 10.35 9.38 -5.74
CA ASP A 100 10.62 10.54 -6.61
C ASP A 100 10.08 11.85 -5.99
N GLN A 101 8.80 11.86 -5.61
CA GLN A 101 8.10 13.07 -5.17
C GLN A 101 7.45 12.89 -3.80
N ILE A 102 7.64 13.89 -2.94
CA ILE A 102 7.05 13.95 -1.60
C ILE A 102 6.44 15.34 -1.41
N SER A 103 5.20 15.37 -0.94
CA SER A 103 4.52 16.61 -0.57
C SER A 103 3.67 16.38 0.68
N ALA A 104 3.67 17.36 1.57
CA ALA A 104 2.76 17.44 2.70
C ALA A 104 1.91 18.70 2.52
N ILE A 105 0.61 18.53 2.44
CA ILE A 105 -0.35 19.62 2.19
C ILE A 105 -1.54 19.48 3.14
N ASP A 106 -2.25 20.57 3.37
CA ASP A 106 -3.46 20.57 4.16
C ASP A 106 -4.58 19.80 3.44
N ALA A 107 -5.31 19.01 4.21
CA ALA A 107 -6.41 18.20 3.71
C ALA A 107 -7.66 19.07 3.50
N GLU A 108 -8.05 19.22 2.24
CA GLU A 108 -9.33 19.82 1.84
C GLU A 108 -10.21 18.76 1.16
N THR A 109 -11.52 18.80 1.38
CA THR A 109 -12.46 17.88 0.74
C THR A 109 -13.30 18.58 -0.32
N GLU A 110 -13.60 17.90 -1.41
CA GLU A 110 -14.58 18.34 -2.41
C GLU A 110 -15.43 17.17 -2.93
N LEU A 111 -16.57 17.49 -3.54
CA LEU A 111 -17.44 16.49 -4.15
C LEU A 111 -17.01 16.21 -5.59
N VAL A 112 -16.72 14.94 -5.88
CA VAL A 112 -16.18 14.49 -7.17
C VAL A 112 -16.93 13.25 -7.67
N GLN A 113 -16.92 13.05 -8.99
CA GLN A 113 -17.40 11.80 -9.62
C GLN A 113 -16.24 10.96 -10.17
N GLN A 114 -15.01 11.32 -9.84
CA GLN A 114 -13.82 10.62 -10.27
C GLN A 114 -12.80 10.68 -9.15
N VAL A 115 -12.17 9.55 -8.86
CA VAL A 115 -11.08 9.44 -7.87
C VAL A 115 -9.86 8.79 -8.51
N ASP A 116 -8.67 9.17 -8.04
CA ASP A 116 -7.35 8.71 -8.48
C ASP A 116 -6.72 7.73 -7.48
N SER A 117 -7.51 7.24 -6.52
CA SER A 117 -7.10 6.22 -5.55
C SER A 117 -7.96 4.98 -5.69
N LEU A 118 -7.52 3.89 -5.06
CA LEU A 118 -8.36 2.72 -4.84
C LEU A 118 -9.67 3.14 -4.18
N LEU A 119 -10.78 2.53 -4.60
CA LEU A 119 -12.10 2.78 -4.04
C LEU A 119 -12.51 1.63 -3.12
N PRO A 120 -12.66 1.86 -1.80
CA PRO A 120 -13.18 0.86 -0.88
C PRO A 120 -14.60 0.40 -1.28
N THR A 121 -14.84 -0.91 -1.36
CA THR A 121 -16.15 -1.44 -1.80
C THR A 121 -17.27 -1.19 -0.78
N ASP A 122 -16.92 -1.00 0.48
CA ASP A 122 -17.85 -0.72 1.59
C ASP A 122 -18.45 0.70 1.53
N LEU A 123 -17.96 1.57 0.63
CA LEU A 123 -18.64 2.81 0.28
C LEU A 123 -19.96 2.59 -0.48
N GLY A 124 -20.20 1.37 -0.99
CA GLY A 124 -21.46 1.02 -1.66
C GLY A 124 -21.64 1.68 -3.02
N ILE A 125 -20.55 2.10 -3.66
CA ILE A 125 -20.54 2.78 -4.96
C ILE A 125 -19.73 1.96 -5.92
N GLU A 126 -20.39 1.42 -6.94
CA GLU A 126 -19.73 0.69 -8.01
C GLU A 126 -19.19 1.67 -9.06
N PRO A 127 -17.93 1.51 -9.50
CA PRO A 127 -17.39 2.33 -10.57
C PRO A 127 -18.10 2.09 -11.91
N VAL A 128 -18.11 3.12 -12.75
CA VAL A 128 -18.59 3.05 -14.14
C VAL A 128 -17.45 2.96 -15.17
N SER A 129 -16.21 3.20 -14.75
CA SER A 129 -15.00 2.99 -15.55
C SER A 129 -14.57 1.52 -15.57
N GLU A 130 -13.55 1.17 -16.34
CA GLU A 130 -12.87 -0.12 -16.20
C GLU A 130 -12.19 -0.21 -14.82
N PHE A 131 -12.27 -1.38 -14.20
CA PHE A 131 -11.66 -1.67 -12.92
C PHE A 131 -11.37 -3.16 -12.78
N THR A 132 -10.45 -3.47 -11.86
CA THR A 132 -10.29 -4.81 -11.29
C THR A 132 -10.68 -4.77 -9.82
N THR A 133 -10.82 -5.95 -9.19
CA THR A 133 -11.08 -6.05 -7.75
C THR A 133 -9.89 -6.68 -7.04
N ALA A 134 -9.55 -6.13 -5.88
CA ALA A 134 -8.48 -6.65 -5.04
C ALA A 134 -8.95 -6.79 -3.60
N TYR A 135 -8.52 -7.87 -2.94
CA TYR A 135 -8.75 -8.12 -1.52
C TYR A 135 -7.43 -7.93 -0.76
N LEU A 136 -7.27 -6.77 -0.15
CA LEU A 136 -5.98 -6.29 0.35
C LEU A 136 -5.93 -6.30 1.89
N PRO A 137 -4.78 -6.67 2.49
CA PRO A 137 -4.59 -6.56 3.92
C PRO A 137 -4.48 -5.07 4.32
N ILE A 138 -5.27 -4.64 5.30
CA ILE A 138 -5.32 -3.25 5.76
C ILE A 138 -4.73 -3.06 7.16
N ALA A 139 -4.77 -4.08 8.02
CA ALA A 139 -4.27 -3.99 9.39
C ALA A 139 -3.92 -5.38 9.97
N PHE A 140 -3.12 -5.38 11.03
CA PHE A 140 -2.92 -6.56 11.87
C PHE A 140 -3.67 -6.38 13.19
N LYS A 141 -4.47 -7.39 13.57
CA LYS A 141 -5.10 -7.48 14.88
C LYS A 141 -4.03 -7.72 15.94
N ARG A 142 -4.01 -6.85 16.95
CA ARG A 142 -3.04 -6.89 18.06
C ARG A 142 -3.02 -8.28 18.71
N GLY A 143 -1.84 -8.89 18.82
CA GLY A 143 -1.61 -10.15 19.55
C GLY A 143 -1.71 -11.43 18.72
N LYS A 144 -2.17 -11.40 17.46
CA LYS A 144 -2.13 -12.56 16.55
C LYS A 144 -1.31 -12.23 15.31
N ARG A 145 -0.15 -12.88 15.18
CA ARG A 145 0.76 -12.76 14.02
C ARG A 145 0.60 -13.92 13.02
N ASP A 146 -0.50 -14.62 13.10
CA ASP A 146 -0.88 -15.64 12.11
C ASP A 146 -1.85 -15.05 11.08
N TRP A 147 -2.17 -15.85 10.07
CA TRP A 147 -3.11 -15.48 9.00
C TRP A 147 -4.52 -15.13 9.52
N THR A 148 -4.88 -15.54 10.75
CA THR A 148 -6.17 -15.18 11.38
C THR A 148 -6.16 -13.79 12.02
N GLY A 149 -4.97 -13.20 12.16
CA GLY A 149 -4.74 -11.88 12.72
C GLY A 149 -4.66 -10.76 11.69
N VAL A 150 -4.97 -10.99 10.42
CA VAL A 150 -4.93 -9.95 9.38
C VAL A 150 -6.35 -9.50 9.06
N GLU A 151 -6.56 -8.19 9.05
CA GLU A 151 -7.78 -7.56 8.57
C GLU A 151 -7.63 -7.21 7.10
N TYR A 152 -8.68 -7.49 6.32
CA TYR A 152 -8.69 -7.31 4.88
C TYR A 152 -9.90 -6.48 4.47
N ARG A 153 -9.76 -5.78 3.35
CA ARG A 153 -10.82 -5.00 2.72
C ARG A 153 -10.79 -5.22 1.22
N SER A 154 -11.97 -5.21 0.60
CA SER A 154 -12.10 -5.25 -0.84
C SER A 154 -12.03 -3.85 -1.43
N TYR A 155 -11.37 -3.72 -2.57
CA TYR A 155 -11.20 -2.47 -3.30
C TYR A 155 -11.50 -2.66 -4.78
N TYR A 156 -12.03 -1.61 -5.40
CA TYR A 156 -11.97 -1.43 -6.84
C TYR A 156 -10.66 -0.72 -7.20
N VAL A 157 -9.95 -1.25 -8.19
CA VAL A 157 -8.61 -0.84 -8.60
C VAL A 157 -8.64 -0.43 -10.07
N GLY A 158 -8.19 0.79 -10.35
CA GLY A 158 -7.98 1.30 -11.70
C GLY A 158 -7.18 2.61 -11.65
N GLU A 159 -6.58 3.02 -12.76
CA GLU A 159 -5.81 4.26 -12.84
C GLU A 159 -6.67 5.50 -12.50
N LYS A 160 -7.91 5.51 -13.00
CA LYS A 160 -8.93 6.53 -12.71
C LYS A 160 -10.28 5.88 -12.54
N VAL A 161 -10.85 6.01 -11.36
CA VAL A 161 -12.12 5.36 -11.01
C VAL A 161 -13.25 6.38 -11.16
N ALA A 162 -14.03 6.24 -12.23
CA ALA A 162 -15.22 7.06 -12.47
C ALA A 162 -16.43 6.48 -11.72
N LEU A 163 -17.26 7.34 -11.15
CA LEU A 163 -18.35 6.98 -10.25
C LEU A 163 -19.70 7.42 -10.82
N SER A 164 -20.75 6.64 -10.51
CA SER A 164 -22.13 6.96 -10.90
C SER A 164 -22.74 8.14 -10.11
N GLN A 165 -22.15 8.48 -8.96
CA GLN A 165 -22.60 9.54 -8.06
C GLN A 165 -21.42 10.31 -7.47
N GLN A 166 -21.70 11.49 -6.91
CA GLN A 166 -20.67 12.30 -6.24
C GLN A 166 -20.29 11.70 -4.89
N VAL A 167 -18.99 11.74 -4.57
CA VAL A 167 -18.42 11.37 -3.27
C VAL A 167 -17.56 12.50 -2.73
N ALA A 168 -17.46 12.59 -1.40
CA ALA A 168 -16.46 13.45 -0.79
C ALA A 168 -15.08 12.81 -0.95
N ALA A 169 -14.15 13.54 -1.57
CA ALA A 169 -12.77 13.13 -1.76
C ALA A 169 -11.82 14.21 -1.26
N PHE A 170 -10.66 13.80 -0.76
CA PHE A 170 -9.58 14.69 -0.38
C PHE A 170 -8.82 15.18 -1.61
N LYS A 171 -8.44 16.45 -1.59
CA LYS A 171 -7.60 17.08 -2.62
C LYS A 171 -6.13 16.81 -2.30
N ALA A 172 -5.45 16.09 -3.18
CA ALA A 172 -4.02 15.83 -3.13
C ALA A 172 -3.34 16.44 -4.37
N GLY A 173 -3.15 17.77 -4.36
CA GLY A 173 -2.71 18.51 -5.55
C GLY A 173 -3.78 18.47 -6.66
N ASP A 174 -3.43 17.88 -7.81
CA ASP A 174 -4.34 17.64 -8.93
C ASP A 174 -5.15 16.32 -8.81
N LYS A 175 -4.84 15.48 -7.81
CA LYS A 175 -5.47 14.17 -7.59
C LYS A 175 -6.59 14.23 -6.56
N ARG A 176 -7.56 13.31 -6.65
CA ARG A 176 -8.74 13.19 -5.77
C ARG A 176 -8.81 11.83 -5.14
N VAL A 177 -8.83 11.80 -3.80
CA VAL A 177 -8.46 10.60 -3.05
C VAL A 177 -9.51 10.25 -2.00
N VAL A 178 -9.77 8.96 -1.85
CA VAL A 178 -10.63 8.38 -0.81
C VAL A 178 -9.86 7.35 0.00
N PHE A 179 -10.15 7.29 1.30
CA PHE A 179 -9.47 6.42 2.29
C PHE A 179 -10.41 5.33 2.80
#